data_AF-A0A182P2D7-F1
#
_entry.id   AF-A0A182P2D7-F1
#
_cell.length_a   1.000
_cell.length_b   1.000
_cell.length_c   1.000
_cell.angle_alpha   90.00
_cell.angle_beta   90.00
_cell.angle_gamma   90.00
#
_symmetry.space_group_name_H-M   'P 1'
#
loop_
_entity.id
_entity.type
_entity.pdbx_description
1 polymer ?
#
loop_
_entity_poly.entity_id
_entity_poly.type
_entity_poly.pdbx_seq_one_letter_code
_entity_poly.pdbx_strand_id
1 'polypeptide(L)'
;MEQIDRYHLFLVFFSLNVVLKYASGDCGCNKLKRNVEGQELPSERVIFQADASEQSERLLDLVEHSKRFEEMSLIPGGEYVIGTDEPIFMNDREAPARPVTIRDFFLDQYEVSNEQFKAFVDATGHITEAEKFGDSFVFQQLLGEAVRKEYEDFRVAAAPWWYKIRGASWKHPEGDLSRDVSDRMDHPVVHVSWNDAVAYCAWKGKRLPSEAEWEAACRGGRKQKLFPWGNKLMPKEQHQMNIWQGKFPDNNLAEDGYDTTCPVSTFRQNPFNLYNIVGNVWEWTADLWDAKDVARDRKPGSDPPNRVKKGGSYLCHESYCYRYRCAARSQNTEDSSAGNLGFRCAADAN
;
A
#
# COMPACT_ATOMS: atom_id res chain seq x y z
N MET A 1 -77.45 -7.07 -2.07
CA MET A 1 -76.50 -6.15 -1.42
C MET A 1 -75.14 -6.41 -2.03
N GLU A 2 -74.97 -6.10 -3.32
CA GLU A 2 -74.75 -4.74 -3.91
C GLU A 2 -73.22 -4.48 -3.99
N GLN A 3 -72.56 -4.56 -5.16
CA GLN A 3 -72.59 -3.63 -6.32
C GLN A 3 -71.95 -2.27 -5.89
N ILE A 4 -70.80 -1.78 -6.40
CA ILE A 4 -70.43 -1.20 -7.72
C ILE A 4 -68.88 -0.99 -7.67
N ASP A 5 -68.03 -0.89 -8.70
CA ASP A 5 -67.89 -1.32 -10.12
C ASP A 5 -66.51 -0.78 -10.63
N ARG A 6 -65.93 -1.29 -11.74
CA ARG A 6 -64.84 -0.68 -12.59
C ARG A 6 -63.38 -0.59 -12.05
N TYR A 7 -62.31 -0.84 -12.82
CA TYR A 7 -62.12 -1.37 -14.20
C TYR A 7 -60.69 -1.97 -14.36
N HIS A 8 -60.57 -3.10 -15.10
CA HIS A 8 -59.49 -3.53 -16.05
C HIS A 8 -57.97 -3.22 -15.77
N LEU A 9 -56.98 -4.09 -16.03
CA LEU A 9 -56.89 -5.41 -16.71
C LEU A 9 -55.56 -6.14 -16.32
N PHE A 10 -55.39 -7.39 -16.77
CA PHE A 10 -54.17 -8.24 -16.75
C PHE A 10 -53.78 -8.97 -15.45
N LEU A 11 -54.39 -10.14 -15.31
CA LEU A 11 -53.92 -11.33 -14.60
C LEU A 11 -53.88 -12.49 -15.63
N VAL A 12 -53.08 -13.56 -15.55
CA VAL A 12 -51.79 -13.84 -14.87
C VAL A 12 -51.30 -15.25 -15.34
N PHE A 13 -50.18 -15.73 -14.78
CA PHE A 13 -49.82 -17.16 -14.59
C PHE A 13 -48.98 -17.99 -15.60
N PHE A 14 -48.15 -18.81 -14.95
CA PHE A 14 -47.51 -20.09 -15.30
C PHE A 14 -46.08 -20.15 -15.88
N SER A 15 -45.24 -20.77 -15.05
CA SER A 15 -43.84 -21.16 -15.19
C SER A 15 -43.61 -22.38 -16.10
N LEU A 16 -42.41 -22.52 -16.67
CA LEU A 16 -41.64 -23.77 -16.54
C LEU A 16 -40.13 -23.58 -16.77
N ASN A 17 -39.37 -24.66 -16.55
CA ASN A 17 -37.92 -24.73 -16.36
C ASN A 17 -37.25 -25.58 -17.48
N VAL A 18 -35.91 -25.47 -17.59
CA VAL A 18 -34.96 -26.56 -17.92
C VAL A 18 -34.72 -27.02 -19.39
N VAL A 19 -33.49 -26.70 -19.86
CA VAL A 19 -32.46 -27.55 -20.56
C VAL A 19 -32.70 -28.16 -21.96
N LEU A 20 -31.69 -27.96 -22.85
CA LEU A 20 -31.05 -28.96 -23.76
C LEU A 20 -29.83 -28.27 -24.46
N LYS A 21 -28.57 -28.66 -24.17
CA LYS A 21 -27.68 -29.66 -24.84
C LYS A 21 -26.86 -29.18 -26.06
N TYR A 22 -25.58 -29.55 -26.04
CA TYR A 22 -24.59 -29.50 -27.13
C TYR A 22 -24.93 -30.43 -28.32
N ALA A 23 -24.51 -30.07 -29.54
CA ALA A 23 -23.71 -30.95 -30.43
C ALA A 23 -23.15 -30.22 -31.68
N SER A 24 -21.97 -30.68 -32.14
CA SER A 24 -21.17 -30.28 -33.31
C SER A 24 -21.70 -30.76 -34.67
N GLY A 25 -21.27 -30.19 -35.81
CA GLY A 25 -21.53 -30.82 -37.13
C GLY A 25 -21.15 -30.10 -38.45
N ASP A 26 -19.85 -29.89 -38.69
CA ASP A 26 -19.15 -30.12 -39.99
C ASP A 26 -19.27 -29.20 -41.26
N CYS A 27 -18.26 -29.38 -42.11
CA CYS A 27 -17.76 -28.66 -43.29
C CYS A 27 -18.70 -28.40 -44.49
N GLY A 28 -18.29 -27.50 -45.40
CA GLY A 28 -18.81 -27.49 -46.78
C GLY A 28 -18.49 -26.31 -47.70
N CYS A 29 -17.22 -26.06 -48.05
CA CYS A 29 -16.88 -25.08 -49.10
C CYS A 29 -17.44 -25.48 -50.48
N ASN A 30 -17.93 -24.52 -51.29
CA ASN A 30 -17.96 -24.71 -52.74
C ASN A 30 -18.01 -23.43 -53.58
N LYS A 31 -17.15 -23.41 -54.62
CA LYS A 31 -17.17 -22.55 -55.82
C LYS A 31 -17.04 -21.02 -55.61
N LEU A 32 -15.90 -20.48 -56.06
CA LEU A 32 -15.89 -19.59 -57.23
C LEU A 32 -14.50 -19.62 -57.89
N LYS A 33 -14.46 -19.81 -59.22
CA LYS A 33 -13.22 -19.79 -60.01
C LYS A 33 -12.79 -18.34 -60.27
N ARG A 34 -11.49 -18.03 -60.15
CA ARG A 34 -10.84 -16.93 -60.89
C ARG A 34 -9.49 -17.41 -61.43
N ASN A 35 -9.11 -16.85 -62.58
CA ASN A 35 -8.06 -17.38 -63.43
C ASN A 35 -6.65 -17.06 -62.90
N VAL A 36 -5.70 -17.91 -63.28
CA VAL A 36 -4.27 -17.73 -63.07
C VAL A 36 -3.71 -16.99 -64.27
N GLU A 37 -3.16 -15.79 -64.07
CA GLU A 37 -2.16 -15.16 -64.93
C GLU A 37 -1.56 -13.96 -64.16
N GLY A 38 -0.23 -13.90 -64.03
CA GLY A 38 0.45 -12.80 -63.31
C GLY A 38 0.86 -13.11 -61.85
N GLN A 39 1.60 -14.20 -61.61
CA GLN A 39 2.45 -14.29 -60.42
C GLN A 39 3.87 -13.83 -60.76
N GLU A 40 4.16 -12.55 -60.49
CA GLU A 40 5.54 -12.18 -60.15
C GLU A 40 5.83 -12.74 -58.75
N LEU A 41 6.90 -13.52 -58.64
CA LEU A 41 7.40 -14.00 -57.35
C LEU A 41 8.06 -12.82 -56.63
N PRO A 42 7.64 -12.46 -55.40
CA PRO A 42 8.43 -11.55 -54.56
C PRO A 42 9.70 -12.28 -54.14
N SER A 43 10.77 -12.11 -54.91
CA SER A 43 12.10 -12.60 -54.60
C SER A 43 12.76 -11.72 -53.52
N GLU A 44 12.18 -11.73 -52.32
CA GLU A 44 12.84 -11.16 -51.13
C GLU A 44 12.38 -11.92 -49.88
N ARG A 45 13.13 -12.98 -49.55
CA ARG A 45 13.28 -13.31 -48.14
C ARG A 45 14.05 -12.16 -47.52
N VAL A 46 13.36 -11.24 -46.86
CA VAL A 46 13.98 -10.39 -45.85
C VAL A 46 14.40 -11.33 -44.72
N ILE A 47 15.61 -11.88 -44.85
CA ILE A 47 16.29 -12.55 -43.76
C ILE A 47 16.65 -11.44 -42.78
N PHE A 48 15.83 -11.27 -41.75
CA PHE A 48 16.21 -10.53 -40.56
C PHE A 48 17.32 -11.31 -39.84
N GLN A 49 18.56 -11.20 -40.34
CA GLN A 49 19.76 -11.40 -39.54
C GLN A 49 20.01 -10.13 -38.72
N ALA A 50 19.11 -9.90 -37.76
CA ALA A 50 19.48 -9.26 -36.51
C ALA A 50 19.85 -10.40 -35.55
N ASP A 51 20.88 -10.21 -34.73
CA ASP A 51 21.42 -11.32 -33.95
C ASP A 51 20.39 -11.81 -32.93
N ALA A 52 20.18 -13.12 -32.85
CA ALA A 52 19.14 -13.70 -32.00
C ALA A 52 19.44 -13.48 -30.51
N SER A 53 20.71 -13.27 -30.17
CA SER A 53 21.18 -12.79 -28.87
C SER A 53 20.68 -11.38 -28.57
N GLU A 54 20.96 -10.39 -29.43
CA GLU A 54 20.54 -8.99 -29.21
C GLU A 54 19.02 -8.85 -29.09
N GLN A 55 18.24 -9.61 -29.88
CA GLN A 55 16.78 -9.62 -29.74
C GLN A 55 16.32 -10.30 -28.45
N SER A 56 16.99 -11.37 -28.02
CA SER A 56 16.69 -12.05 -26.75
C SER A 56 17.04 -11.17 -25.54
N GLU A 57 18.21 -10.51 -25.55
CA GLU A 57 18.63 -9.58 -24.49
C GLU A 57 17.67 -8.40 -24.40
N ARG A 58 17.32 -7.78 -25.53
CA ARG A 58 16.33 -6.69 -25.56
C ARG A 58 14.92 -7.14 -25.12
N LEU A 59 14.53 -8.38 -25.37
CA LEU A 59 13.26 -8.92 -24.89
C LEU A 59 13.30 -9.21 -23.38
N LEU A 60 14.42 -9.71 -22.87
CA LEU A 60 14.66 -9.90 -21.43
C LEU A 60 14.63 -8.55 -20.70
N ASP A 61 15.33 -7.53 -21.22
CA ASP A 61 15.30 -6.15 -20.70
C ASP A 61 13.88 -5.60 -20.62
N LEU A 62 13.07 -5.81 -21.68
CA LEU A 62 11.67 -5.36 -21.71
C LEU A 62 10.79 -6.11 -20.71
N VAL A 63 11.00 -7.42 -20.53
CA VAL A 63 10.29 -8.23 -19.53
C VAL A 63 10.69 -7.85 -18.10
N GLU A 64 11.98 -7.61 -17.86
CA GLU A 64 12.51 -7.20 -16.55
C GLU A 64 12.07 -5.77 -16.21
N HIS A 65 12.09 -4.86 -17.17
CA HIS A 65 11.51 -3.52 -17.05
C HIS A 65 10.01 -3.58 -16.74
N SER A 66 9.23 -4.41 -17.47
CA SER A 66 7.79 -4.58 -17.21
C SER A 66 7.51 -5.15 -15.81
N LYS A 67 8.34 -6.08 -15.32
CA LYS A 67 8.22 -6.65 -13.96
C LYS A 67 8.61 -5.66 -12.86
N ARG A 68 9.56 -4.77 -13.12
CA ARG A 68 10.00 -3.74 -12.15
C ARG A 68 8.87 -2.77 -11.79
N PHE A 69 8.03 -2.43 -12.76
CA PHE A 69 6.88 -1.52 -12.60
C PHE A 69 5.53 -2.26 -12.49
N GLU A 70 5.55 -3.59 -12.40
CA GLU A 70 4.36 -4.39 -12.10
C GLU A 70 3.77 -3.96 -10.75
N GLU A 71 2.44 -3.79 -10.70
CA GLU A 71 1.69 -3.25 -9.56
C GLU A 71 2.11 -1.84 -9.10
N MET A 72 2.82 -1.07 -9.93
CA MET A 72 3.07 0.36 -9.69
C MET A 72 2.07 1.23 -10.45
N SER A 73 1.85 2.45 -9.96
CA SER A 73 1.11 3.51 -10.63
C SER A 73 2.04 4.64 -11.04
N LEU A 74 1.95 5.05 -12.30
CA LEU A 74 2.57 6.28 -12.76
C LEU A 74 1.86 7.48 -12.11
N ILE A 75 2.60 8.24 -11.33
CA ILE A 75 2.18 9.52 -10.76
C ILE A 75 2.70 10.62 -11.69
N PRO A 76 1.82 11.40 -12.34
CA PRO A 76 2.24 12.46 -13.25
C PRO A 76 3.07 13.53 -12.53
N GLY A 77 4.12 14.00 -13.18
CA GLY A 77 4.87 15.17 -12.72
C GLY A 77 4.06 16.46 -12.83
N GLY A 78 4.50 17.49 -12.12
CA GLY A 78 3.86 18.80 -12.10
C GLY A 78 4.10 19.56 -10.80
N GLU A 79 3.35 20.64 -10.63
CA GLU A 79 3.37 21.44 -9.41
C GLU A 79 2.30 20.98 -8.41
N TYR A 80 2.76 20.51 -7.26
CA TYR A 80 1.94 20.07 -6.13
C TYR A 80 2.08 21.04 -4.97
N VAL A 81 1.03 21.16 -4.14
CA VAL A 81 1.11 21.92 -2.88
C VAL A 81 1.19 20.93 -1.73
N ILE A 82 2.36 20.87 -1.11
CA ILE A 82 2.72 19.95 -0.01
C ILE A 82 2.57 20.69 1.32
N GLY A 83 2.09 20.00 2.37
CA GLY A 83 1.74 20.60 3.65
C GLY A 83 0.38 21.32 3.64
N THR A 84 0.12 22.10 4.68
CA THR A 84 -1.10 22.88 4.90
C THR A 84 -0.79 24.12 5.73
N ASP A 85 -1.45 25.25 5.45
CA ASP A 85 -1.38 26.43 6.32
C ASP A 85 -2.33 26.33 7.53
N GLU A 86 -3.15 25.27 7.57
CA GLU A 86 -4.04 24.90 8.67
C GLU A 86 -3.55 23.57 9.32
N PRO A 87 -2.43 23.59 10.08
CA PRO A 87 -1.90 22.40 10.75
C PRO A 87 -2.75 22.02 11.96
N ILE A 88 -3.06 20.72 12.12
CA ILE A 88 -3.80 20.25 13.31
C ILE A 88 -2.85 20.10 14.51
N PHE A 89 -1.64 19.60 14.27
CA PHE A 89 -0.61 19.46 15.30
C PHE A 89 0.59 20.35 14.94
N MET A 90 0.72 21.50 15.61
CA MET A 90 1.79 22.47 15.35
C MET A 90 3.19 21.86 15.40
N ASN A 91 3.43 20.91 16.32
CA ASN A 91 4.72 20.26 16.51
C ASN A 91 5.12 19.34 15.35
N ASP A 92 4.17 18.89 14.53
CA ASP A 92 4.43 18.01 13.39
C ASP A 92 4.97 18.77 12.17
N ARG A 93 4.97 20.11 12.21
CA ARG A 93 5.48 20.96 11.11
C ARG A 93 4.77 20.68 9.76
N GLU A 94 3.45 20.46 9.79
CA GLU A 94 2.63 20.30 8.56
C GLU A 94 2.58 21.60 7.74
N ALA A 95 2.85 22.74 8.38
CA ALA A 95 2.90 24.08 7.79
C ALA A 95 4.34 24.56 7.52
N PRO A 96 4.54 25.46 6.52
CA PRO A 96 3.53 26.04 5.64
C PRO A 96 3.17 25.12 4.46
N ALA A 97 2.03 25.40 3.82
CA ALA A 97 1.74 24.90 2.49
C ALA A 97 2.76 25.48 1.50
N ARG A 98 3.42 24.62 0.73
CA ARG A 98 4.50 25.01 -0.19
C ARG A 98 4.34 24.38 -1.57
N PRO A 99 4.56 25.14 -2.67
CA PRO A 99 4.64 24.56 -4.01
C PRO A 99 5.91 23.72 -4.12
N VAL A 100 5.79 22.53 -4.71
CA VAL A 100 6.90 21.61 -5.02
C VAL A 100 6.69 21.08 -6.43
N THR A 101 7.71 21.21 -7.27
CA THR A 101 7.75 20.57 -8.59
C THR A 101 8.25 19.14 -8.44
N ILE A 102 7.45 18.18 -8.89
CA ILE A 102 7.75 16.74 -8.85
C ILE A 102 7.83 16.25 -10.30
N ARG A 103 8.75 15.34 -10.61
CA ARG A 103 8.85 14.70 -11.94
C ARG A 103 7.93 13.49 -12.00
N ASP A 104 7.64 12.99 -13.20
CA ASP A 104 6.99 11.70 -13.38
C ASP A 104 7.76 10.60 -12.62
N PHE A 105 7.04 9.82 -11.82
CA PHE A 105 7.59 8.70 -11.05
C PHE A 105 6.54 7.61 -10.86
N PHE A 106 6.99 6.40 -10.60
CA PHE A 106 6.14 5.28 -10.23
C PHE A 106 6.09 5.11 -8.72
N LEU A 107 4.90 4.84 -8.18
CA LEU A 107 4.68 4.47 -6.77
C LEU A 107 3.96 3.12 -6.70
N ASP A 108 4.35 2.24 -5.79
CA ASP A 108 3.62 0.97 -5.56
C ASP A 108 2.15 1.25 -5.22
N GLN A 109 1.23 0.53 -5.86
CA GLN A 109 -0.22 0.67 -5.63
C GLN A 109 -0.61 0.27 -4.20
N TYR A 110 0.14 -0.66 -3.64
CA TYR A 110 -0.08 -1.31 -2.36
C TYR A 110 1.07 -1.01 -1.39
N GLU A 111 0.84 -1.23 -0.10
CA GLU A 111 1.93 -1.40 0.88
C GLU A 111 2.68 -2.71 0.57
N VAL A 112 3.95 -2.83 0.96
CA VAL A 112 4.69 -4.10 0.78
C VAL A 112 4.08 -5.18 1.67
N SER A 113 3.66 -6.30 1.09
CA SER A 113 3.01 -7.39 1.83
C SER A 113 4.00 -8.32 2.54
N ASN A 114 3.51 -9.09 3.51
CA ASN A 114 4.27 -10.16 4.16
C ASN A 114 4.81 -11.19 3.15
N GLU A 115 4.07 -11.54 2.11
CA GLU A 115 4.54 -12.41 1.02
C GLU A 115 5.70 -11.81 0.24
N GLN A 116 5.57 -10.55 -0.16
CA GLN A 116 6.61 -9.83 -0.89
C GLN A 116 7.89 -9.69 -0.05
N PHE A 117 7.76 -9.33 1.24
CA PHE A 117 8.89 -9.21 2.16
C PHE A 117 9.51 -10.57 2.51
N LYS A 118 8.71 -11.64 2.60
CA LYS A 118 9.23 -13.01 2.73
C LYS A 118 10.10 -13.40 1.55
N ALA A 119 9.68 -13.09 0.32
CA ALA A 119 10.49 -13.37 -0.87
C ALA A 119 11.84 -12.63 -0.86
N PHE A 120 11.90 -11.41 -0.32
CA PHE A 120 13.15 -10.67 -0.07
C PHE A 120 14.04 -11.40 0.93
N VAL A 121 13.50 -11.75 2.11
CA VAL A 121 14.26 -12.42 3.18
C VAL A 121 14.77 -13.79 2.73
N ASP A 122 13.95 -14.58 2.05
CA ASP A 122 14.33 -15.89 1.51
C ASP A 122 15.44 -15.79 0.46
N ALA A 123 15.41 -14.76 -0.40
CA ALA A 123 16.39 -14.56 -1.47
C ALA A 123 17.72 -13.98 -1.00
N THR A 124 17.74 -13.23 0.11
CA THR A 124 18.91 -12.46 0.56
C THR A 124 19.50 -12.91 1.89
N GLY A 125 18.75 -13.68 2.68
CA GLY A 125 19.09 -13.97 4.08
C GLY A 125 19.00 -12.74 4.99
N HIS A 126 18.27 -11.69 4.59
CA HIS A 126 18.14 -10.46 5.37
C HIS A 126 17.55 -10.72 6.77
N ILE A 127 18.18 -10.14 7.78
CA ILE A 127 17.72 -10.17 9.18
C ILE A 127 17.31 -8.74 9.55
N THR A 128 16.05 -8.55 9.94
CA THR A 128 15.53 -7.21 10.29
C THR A 128 16.18 -6.62 11.52
N GLU A 129 16.04 -5.31 11.72
CA GLU A 129 16.56 -4.67 12.95
C GLU A 129 15.79 -5.13 14.20
N ALA A 130 14.49 -5.39 14.09
CA ALA A 130 13.70 -6.05 15.14
C ALA A 130 14.29 -7.43 15.52
N GLU A 131 14.65 -8.26 14.53
CA GLU A 131 15.28 -9.57 14.76
C GLU A 131 16.70 -9.45 15.37
N LYS A 132 17.47 -8.40 15.00
CA LYS A 132 18.82 -8.14 15.55
C LYS A 132 18.78 -7.63 16.99
N PHE A 133 17.87 -6.72 17.32
CA PHE A 133 17.66 -6.23 18.68
C PHE A 133 16.97 -7.29 19.56
N GLY A 134 16.18 -8.18 18.94
CA GLY A 134 15.44 -9.25 19.59
C GLY A 134 14.10 -8.82 20.19
N ASP A 135 13.64 -7.62 19.88
CA ASP A 135 12.41 -7.01 20.38
C ASP A 135 11.85 -5.94 19.42
N SER A 136 10.57 -5.60 19.58
CA SER A 136 9.90 -4.52 18.84
C SER A 136 8.64 -4.04 19.59
N PHE A 137 8.01 -2.96 19.12
CA PHE A 137 6.84 -2.37 19.78
C PHE A 137 5.51 -2.98 19.31
N VAL A 138 4.73 -3.50 20.26
CA VAL A 138 3.41 -4.13 20.06
C VAL A 138 2.33 -3.36 20.82
N PHE A 139 1.15 -3.24 20.22
CA PHE A 139 0.01 -2.52 20.81
C PHE A 139 -0.77 -3.37 21.82
N GLN A 140 -1.24 -2.75 22.90
CA GLN A 140 -1.80 -3.46 24.06
C GLN A 140 -2.94 -4.44 23.76
N GLN A 141 -3.82 -4.16 22.80
CA GLN A 141 -4.96 -5.05 22.51
C GLN A 141 -4.55 -6.37 21.86
N LEU A 142 -3.38 -6.41 21.21
CA LEU A 142 -2.82 -7.63 20.63
C LEU A 142 -2.19 -8.56 21.68
N LEU A 143 -2.12 -8.10 22.94
CA LEU A 143 -1.42 -8.77 24.03
C LEU A 143 -2.41 -9.27 25.10
N GLY A 144 -2.33 -10.58 25.37
CA GLY A 144 -3.04 -11.19 26.50
C GLY A 144 -2.68 -10.54 27.84
N GLU A 145 -3.62 -10.56 28.79
CA GLU A 145 -3.46 -9.90 30.10
C GLU A 145 -2.18 -10.32 30.85
N ALA A 146 -1.82 -11.60 30.78
CA ALA A 146 -0.60 -12.13 31.38
C ALA A 146 0.66 -11.45 30.80
N VAL A 147 0.75 -11.30 29.48
CA VAL A 147 1.87 -10.64 28.78
C VAL A 147 1.90 -9.15 29.11
N ARG A 148 0.75 -8.48 29.13
CA ARG A 148 0.65 -7.05 29.51
C ARG A 148 1.09 -6.77 30.95
N LYS A 149 0.93 -7.75 31.84
CA LYS A 149 1.40 -7.68 33.23
C LYS A 149 2.89 -7.98 33.36
N GLU A 150 3.40 -8.94 32.60
CA GLU A 150 4.84 -9.27 32.56
C GLU A 150 5.67 -8.11 32.01
N TYR A 151 5.19 -7.44 30.96
CA TYR A 151 5.89 -6.35 30.28
C TYR A 151 5.49 -4.95 30.78
N GLU A 152 4.89 -4.82 31.97
CA GLU A 152 4.32 -3.55 32.44
C GLU A 152 5.36 -2.41 32.56
N ASP A 153 6.60 -2.73 32.95
CA ASP A 153 7.70 -1.76 33.05
C ASP A 153 8.37 -1.44 31.70
N PHE A 154 8.04 -2.19 30.65
CA PHE A 154 8.61 -2.05 29.30
C PHE A 154 7.70 -1.26 28.33
N ARG A 155 6.87 -0.38 28.89
CA ARG A 155 5.95 0.49 28.14
C ARG A 155 6.60 1.80 27.71
N VAL A 156 6.18 2.35 26.57
CA VAL A 156 6.58 3.69 26.14
C VAL A 156 5.91 4.73 27.04
N ALA A 157 6.70 5.48 27.83
CA ALA A 157 6.19 6.42 28.84
C ALA A 157 5.21 7.49 28.28
N ALA A 158 5.45 7.97 27.05
CA ALA A 158 4.58 8.94 26.38
C ALA A 158 3.31 8.33 25.75
N ALA A 159 3.23 6.99 25.66
CA ALA A 159 2.18 6.25 24.97
C ALA A 159 2.05 4.84 25.58
N PRO A 160 1.50 4.69 26.80
CA PRO A 160 1.59 3.47 27.61
C PRO A 160 0.83 2.26 27.06
N TRP A 161 0.11 2.41 25.95
CA TRP A 161 -0.46 1.29 25.18
C TRP A 161 0.56 0.60 24.25
N TRP A 162 1.78 1.12 24.12
CA TRP A 162 2.88 0.48 23.41
C TRP A 162 3.81 -0.26 24.36
N TYR A 163 3.96 -1.56 24.13
CA TYR A 163 4.82 -2.46 24.90
C TYR A 163 6.03 -2.87 24.05
N LYS A 164 7.23 -2.85 24.64
CA LYS A 164 8.45 -3.38 24.02
C LYS A 164 8.53 -4.89 24.26
N ILE A 165 8.09 -5.69 23.28
CA ILE A 165 7.94 -7.14 23.41
C ILE A 165 9.12 -7.89 22.78
N ARG A 166 9.68 -8.84 23.52
CA ARG A 166 10.76 -9.72 23.05
C ARG A 166 10.23 -10.70 22.01
N GLY A 167 10.98 -10.91 20.93
CA GLY A 167 10.59 -11.78 19.81
C GLY A 167 9.62 -11.14 18.81
N ALA A 168 9.04 -9.97 19.12
CA ALA A 168 8.21 -9.23 18.19
C ALA A 168 9.03 -8.78 16.98
N SER A 169 8.59 -9.19 15.79
CA SER A 169 9.30 -9.01 14.52
C SER A 169 8.32 -9.18 13.37
N TRP A 170 8.77 -8.95 12.12
CA TRP A 170 7.88 -9.07 10.95
C TRP A 170 7.28 -10.49 10.80
N LYS A 171 8.00 -11.53 11.23
CA LYS A 171 7.51 -12.93 11.23
C LYS A 171 6.52 -13.20 12.35
N HIS A 172 6.71 -12.56 13.52
CA HIS A 172 5.93 -12.78 14.73
C HIS A 172 5.45 -11.42 15.28
N PRO A 173 4.44 -10.77 14.67
CA PRO A 173 4.11 -9.38 15.01
C PRO A 173 3.71 -9.17 16.47
N GLU A 174 3.02 -10.13 17.08
CA GLU A 174 2.61 -10.04 18.49
C GLU A 174 3.68 -10.56 19.48
N GLY A 175 4.85 -11.01 18.99
CA GLY A 175 5.93 -11.61 19.78
C GLY A 175 5.69 -13.07 20.22
N ASP A 176 4.55 -13.64 19.88
CA ASP A 176 4.21 -15.04 20.12
C ASP A 176 4.94 -15.94 19.10
N LEU A 177 6.08 -16.52 19.49
CA LEU A 177 6.90 -17.37 18.61
C LEU A 177 6.19 -18.68 18.17
N SER A 178 4.99 -18.99 18.67
CA SER A 178 4.18 -20.13 18.21
C SER A 178 3.27 -19.80 17.03
N ARG A 179 3.11 -18.51 16.68
CA ARG A 179 2.28 -18.03 15.56
C ARG A 179 3.07 -17.06 14.70
N ASP A 180 2.91 -17.15 13.38
CA ASP A 180 3.62 -16.28 12.44
C ASP A 180 2.64 -15.44 11.58
N VAL A 181 3.05 -15.07 10.37
CA VAL A 181 2.24 -14.31 9.39
C VAL A 181 1.59 -15.20 8.32
N SER A 182 1.64 -16.54 8.45
CA SER A 182 1.14 -17.47 7.42
C SER A 182 -0.36 -17.33 7.11
N ASP A 183 -1.16 -16.78 8.03
CA ASP A 183 -2.58 -16.50 7.88
C ASP A 183 -2.91 -15.11 7.32
N ARG A 184 -1.88 -14.27 7.08
CA ARG A 184 -1.98 -12.85 6.69
C ARG A 184 -0.85 -12.44 5.74
N MET A 185 -0.54 -13.32 4.79
CA MET A 185 0.53 -13.13 3.81
C MET A 185 0.28 -11.94 2.85
N ASP A 186 -0.98 -11.56 2.65
CA ASP A 186 -1.46 -10.42 1.86
C ASP A 186 -1.66 -9.12 2.68
N HIS A 187 -1.47 -9.15 4.00
CA HIS A 187 -1.41 -7.95 4.86
C HIS A 187 -0.04 -7.24 4.72
N PRO A 188 0.05 -5.94 5.05
CA PRO A 188 1.31 -5.22 5.01
C PRO A 188 2.33 -5.79 5.99
N VAL A 189 3.59 -5.79 5.58
CA VAL A 189 4.69 -6.13 6.49
C VAL A 189 4.86 -5.03 7.55
N VAL A 190 5.01 -5.45 8.81
CA VAL A 190 5.19 -4.60 9.98
C VAL A 190 6.46 -4.97 10.75
N HIS A 191 6.83 -4.19 11.77
CA HIS A 191 8.09 -4.33 12.50
C HIS A 191 9.36 -4.23 11.62
N VAL A 192 9.25 -3.51 10.51
CA VAL A 192 10.38 -3.18 9.62
C VAL A 192 10.89 -1.78 9.91
N SER A 193 12.21 -1.64 10.06
CA SER A 193 12.84 -0.33 10.22
C SER A 193 12.92 0.43 8.89
N TRP A 194 13.38 1.67 8.94
CA TRP A 194 13.66 2.42 7.71
C TRP A 194 14.81 1.78 6.93
N ASN A 195 15.82 1.24 7.62
CA ASN A 195 16.92 0.52 6.98
C ASN A 195 16.45 -0.78 6.32
N ASP A 196 15.53 -1.52 6.96
CA ASP A 196 14.91 -2.71 6.37
C ASP A 196 14.10 -2.38 5.11
N ALA A 197 13.33 -1.30 5.16
CA ALA A 197 12.55 -0.80 4.03
C ALA A 197 13.43 -0.36 2.84
N VAL A 198 14.54 0.33 3.12
CA VAL A 198 15.53 0.72 2.09
C VAL A 198 16.21 -0.52 1.49
N ALA A 199 16.60 -1.50 2.30
CA ALA A 199 17.21 -2.73 1.82
C ALA A 199 16.27 -3.52 0.90
N TYR A 200 14.99 -3.64 1.26
CA TYR A 200 13.96 -4.26 0.42
C TYR A 200 13.78 -3.49 -0.90
N CYS A 201 13.58 -2.17 -0.85
CA CYS A 201 13.34 -1.40 -2.07
C CYS A 201 14.56 -1.48 -3.00
N ALA A 202 15.79 -1.39 -2.46
CA ALA A 202 17.01 -1.54 -3.25
C ALA A 202 17.12 -2.92 -3.91
N TRP A 203 16.76 -4.00 -3.21
CA TRP A 203 16.71 -5.36 -3.78
C TRP A 203 15.70 -5.47 -4.94
N LYS A 204 14.55 -4.78 -4.86
CA LYS A 204 13.58 -4.67 -5.97
C LYS A 204 14.01 -3.71 -7.10
N GLY A 205 15.18 -3.08 -7.01
CA GLY A 205 15.58 -2.03 -7.95
C GLY A 205 14.73 -0.77 -7.84
N LYS A 206 14.14 -0.51 -6.67
CA LYS A 206 13.29 0.63 -6.32
C LYS A 206 13.98 1.47 -5.23
N ARG A 207 13.29 2.50 -4.73
CA ARG A 207 13.67 3.35 -3.60
C ARG A 207 12.46 3.59 -2.70
N LEU A 208 12.64 4.21 -1.53
CA LEU A 208 11.51 4.83 -0.83
C LEU A 208 11.06 6.10 -1.58
N PRO A 209 9.77 6.46 -1.55
CA PRO A 209 9.32 7.79 -1.97
C PRO A 209 9.88 8.86 -1.03
N SER A 210 10.12 10.05 -1.56
CA SER A 210 10.24 11.25 -0.71
C SER A 210 8.89 11.61 -0.08
N GLU A 211 8.90 12.37 1.00
CA GLU A 211 7.66 12.87 1.63
C GLU A 211 6.80 13.66 0.64
N ALA A 212 7.43 14.44 -0.25
CA ALA A 212 6.71 15.25 -1.24
C ALA A 212 6.04 14.39 -2.32
N GLU A 213 6.75 13.38 -2.84
CA GLU A 213 6.19 12.39 -3.78
C GLU A 213 5.04 11.62 -3.14
N TRP A 214 5.24 11.12 -1.92
CA TRP A 214 4.23 10.39 -1.17
C TRP A 214 2.97 11.22 -0.98
N GLU A 215 3.10 12.49 -0.55
CA GLU A 215 1.94 13.34 -0.30
C GLU A 215 1.23 13.79 -1.59
N ALA A 216 1.98 14.06 -2.67
CA ALA A 216 1.41 14.34 -3.99
C ALA A 216 0.59 13.15 -4.53
N ALA A 217 1.12 11.94 -4.38
CA ALA A 217 0.47 10.69 -4.74
C ALA A 217 -0.77 10.43 -3.87
N CYS A 218 -0.67 10.59 -2.55
CA CYS A 218 -1.79 10.49 -1.59
C CYS A 218 -2.95 11.40 -2.01
N ARG A 219 -2.65 12.66 -2.33
CA ARG A 219 -3.66 13.66 -2.75
C ARG A 219 -4.37 13.33 -4.07
N GLY A 220 -3.88 12.39 -4.88
CA GLY A 220 -4.61 11.87 -6.05
C GLY A 220 -5.01 12.96 -7.05
N GLY A 221 -4.12 13.93 -7.29
CA GLY A 221 -4.36 15.10 -8.14
C GLY A 221 -5.26 16.20 -7.55
N ARG A 222 -5.72 16.08 -6.29
CA ARG A 222 -6.56 17.09 -5.63
C ARG A 222 -5.71 18.12 -4.88
N LYS A 223 -6.04 19.41 -5.07
CA LYS A 223 -5.42 20.50 -4.30
C LYS A 223 -6.04 20.58 -2.91
N GLN A 224 -5.18 20.58 -1.87
CA GLN A 224 -5.51 20.90 -0.48
C GLN A 224 -6.79 20.21 0.03
N LYS A 225 -6.81 18.87 -0.03
CA LYS A 225 -7.81 18.01 0.62
C LYS A 225 -7.20 17.26 1.80
N LEU A 226 -8.04 16.91 2.78
CA LEU A 226 -7.62 16.19 3.99
C LEU A 226 -7.24 14.74 3.65
N PHE A 227 -8.10 14.05 2.89
CA PHE A 227 -7.98 12.65 2.53
C PHE A 227 -7.81 12.48 1.00
N PRO A 228 -7.31 11.31 0.53
CA PRO A 228 -7.15 11.02 -0.90
C PRO A 228 -8.41 11.22 -1.75
N TRP A 229 -9.58 10.95 -1.18
CA TRP A 229 -10.88 11.11 -1.84
C TRP A 229 -11.49 12.52 -1.68
N GLY A 230 -11.21 13.24 -0.59
CA GLY A 230 -11.83 14.54 -0.29
C GLY A 230 -11.70 14.96 1.18
N ASN A 231 -12.73 15.67 1.70
CA ASN A 231 -12.72 16.21 3.08
C ASN A 231 -13.71 15.52 4.03
N LYS A 232 -14.67 14.73 3.53
CA LYS A 232 -15.53 13.90 4.40
C LYS A 232 -14.81 12.58 4.68
N LEU A 233 -14.73 12.19 5.95
CA LEU A 233 -14.10 10.93 6.38
C LEU A 233 -14.78 9.72 5.72
N MET A 234 -16.11 9.63 5.82
CA MET A 234 -16.94 8.59 5.23
C MET A 234 -17.82 9.15 4.09
N PRO A 235 -17.31 9.28 2.85
CA PRO A 235 -18.16 9.61 1.70
C PRO A 235 -19.25 8.54 1.54
N LYS A 236 -20.51 8.96 1.35
CA LYS A 236 -21.68 8.07 1.24
C LYS A 236 -21.87 7.11 2.45
N GLU A 237 -21.42 7.50 3.63
CA GLU A 237 -21.42 6.68 4.86
C GLU A 237 -20.64 5.36 4.72
N GLN A 238 -19.60 5.34 3.88
CA GLN A 238 -18.72 4.18 3.67
C GLN A 238 -17.32 4.48 4.20
N HIS A 239 -16.73 3.53 4.93
CA HIS A 239 -15.30 3.55 5.27
C HIS A 239 -14.46 3.48 3.99
N GLN A 240 -13.31 4.16 4.00
CA GLN A 240 -12.38 4.28 2.85
C GLN A 240 -10.93 3.96 3.26
N MET A 241 -10.73 3.54 4.51
CA MET A 241 -9.45 3.18 5.10
C MET A 241 -9.69 2.38 6.38
N ASN A 242 -8.71 1.56 6.75
CA ASN A 242 -8.62 0.91 8.04
C ASN A 242 -8.03 1.88 9.08
N ILE A 243 -8.82 2.28 10.09
CA ILE A 243 -8.46 3.15 11.21
C ILE A 243 -9.24 2.71 12.47
N TRP A 244 -9.05 3.38 13.61
CA TRP A 244 -9.78 3.00 14.82
C TRP A 244 -11.22 3.51 14.80
N GLN A 245 -12.17 2.73 15.34
CA GLN A 245 -13.50 3.24 15.72
C GLN A 245 -13.81 2.92 17.19
N GLY A 246 -14.48 3.84 17.89
CA GLY A 246 -14.81 3.69 19.31
C GLY A 246 -13.83 4.41 20.25
N LYS A 247 -13.49 3.79 21.38
CA LYS A 247 -12.72 4.43 22.47
C LYS A 247 -11.29 3.91 22.52
N PHE A 248 -10.39 4.61 21.83
CA PHE A 248 -8.95 4.40 21.96
C PHE A 248 -8.46 4.63 23.41
N PRO A 249 -7.53 3.81 23.95
CA PRO A 249 -6.89 2.60 23.38
C PRO A 249 -7.58 1.28 23.79
N ASP A 250 -8.77 1.34 24.37
CA ASP A 250 -9.37 0.23 25.12
C ASP A 250 -10.38 -0.60 24.31
N ASN A 251 -11.13 0.05 23.40
CA ASN A 251 -12.22 -0.57 22.65
C ASN A 251 -12.18 -0.12 21.17
N ASN A 252 -11.79 -1.04 20.27
CA ASN A 252 -11.94 -0.87 18.82
C ASN A 252 -13.23 -1.59 18.40
N LEU A 253 -14.09 -0.91 17.64
CA LEU A 253 -15.37 -1.43 17.18
C LEU A 253 -15.28 -2.18 15.84
N ALA A 254 -14.17 -2.01 15.09
CA ALA A 254 -13.94 -2.61 13.77
C ALA A 254 -15.11 -2.39 12.78
N GLU A 255 -15.67 -1.17 12.77
CA GLU A 255 -16.79 -0.77 11.90
C GLU A 255 -16.37 -0.70 10.42
N ASP A 256 -15.08 -0.47 10.14
CA ASP A 256 -14.48 -0.61 8.80
C ASP A 256 -14.21 -2.06 8.37
N GLY A 257 -14.41 -3.03 9.28
CA GLY A 257 -14.21 -4.46 9.07
C GLY A 257 -12.93 -5.05 9.65
N TYR A 258 -12.04 -4.24 10.23
CA TYR A 258 -10.73 -4.71 10.72
C TYR A 258 -10.41 -4.22 12.14
N ASP A 259 -9.89 -5.12 12.97
CA ASP A 259 -9.40 -4.83 14.32
C ASP A 259 -7.88 -4.60 14.37
N THR A 260 -7.16 -5.14 13.39
CA THR A 260 -5.70 -5.02 13.19
C THR A 260 -5.39 -4.45 11.80
N THR A 261 -4.36 -4.94 11.09
CA THR A 261 -4.13 -4.59 9.68
C THR A 261 -5.19 -5.25 8.77
N CYS A 262 -5.31 -4.76 7.54
CA CYS A 262 -6.10 -5.37 6.46
C CYS A 262 -5.20 -5.74 5.27
N PRO A 263 -5.67 -6.60 4.33
CA PRO A 263 -4.95 -6.90 3.10
C PRO A 263 -4.59 -5.63 2.34
N VAL A 264 -3.39 -5.58 1.75
CA VAL A 264 -2.84 -4.37 1.11
C VAL A 264 -3.65 -3.88 -0.10
N SER A 265 -4.46 -4.76 -0.69
CA SER A 265 -5.39 -4.49 -1.80
C SER A 265 -6.77 -3.98 -1.34
N THR A 266 -6.99 -3.78 -0.04
CA THR A 266 -8.24 -3.24 0.51
C THR A 266 -8.30 -1.72 0.31
N PHE A 267 -9.51 -1.16 0.20
CA PHE A 267 -9.77 0.28 0.08
C PHE A 267 -8.98 1.01 -1.03
N ARG A 268 -9.53 1.05 -2.26
CA ARG A 268 -9.02 1.89 -3.35
C ARG A 268 -9.31 3.37 -3.08
N GLN A 269 -8.31 4.18 -2.76
CA GLN A 269 -8.53 5.51 -2.15
C GLN A 269 -8.57 6.69 -3.14
N ASN A 270 -7.91 6.61 -4.30
CA ASN A 270 -7.79 7.76 -5.21
C ASN A 270 -7.70 7.38 -6.72
N PRO A 271 -7.69 8.35 -7.66
CA PRO A 271 -7.64 8.06 -9.09
C PRO A 271 -6.36 7.33 -9.55
N PHE A 272 -5.23 7.53 -8.86
CA PHE A 272 -3.94 6.90 -9.17
C PHE A 272 -3.86 5.43 -8.75
N ASN A 273 -5.00 4.76 -8.51
CA ASN A 273 -5.07 3.35 -8.13
C ASN A 273 -4.28 2.99 -6.87
N LEU A 274 -4.12 3.94 -5.94
CA LEU A 274 -3.45 3.70 -4.66
C LEU A 274 -4.44 3.19 -3.63
N TYR A 275 -4.01 2.18 -2.89
CA TYR A 275 -4.75 1.50 -1.82
C TYR A 275 -4.05 1.78 -0.49
N ASN A 276 -4.83 1.93 0.58
CA ASN A 276 -4.35 2.13 1.96
C ASN A 276 -3.28 3.25 2.18
N ILE A 277 -3.12 4.22 1.26
CA ILE A 277 -2.15 5.32 1.44
C ILE A 277 -2.52 6.28 2.58
N VAL A 278 -3.72 6.17 3.16
CA VAL A 278 -4.01 6.59 4.53
C VAL A 278 -4.70 5.46 5.29
N GLY A 279 -4.43 5.34 6.59
CA GLY A 279 -4.87 4.20 7.40
C GLY A 279 -3.93 3.00 7.30
N ASN A 280 -4.43 1.80 7.60
CA ASN A 280 -3.73 0.51 7.61
C ASN A 280 -2.36 0.54 8.33
N VAL A 281 -1.21 0.70 7.67
CA VAL A 281 0.06 0.95 8.38
C VAL A 281 0.68 2.31 8.07
N TRP A 282 1.47 2.82 9.02
CA TRP A 282 2.34 3.96 8.76
C TRP A 282 3.32 3.58 7.67
N GLU A 283 3.66 4.53 6.81
CA GLU A 283 4.60 4.29 5.71
C GLU A 283 5.86 5.13 5.88
N TRP A 284 7.02 4.46 5.84
CA TRP A 284 8.32 5.13 5.76
C TRP A 284 8.50 5.91 4.45
N THR A 285 9.20 7.05 4.53
CA THR A 285 9.64 7.84 3.37
C THR A 285 11.15 8.12 3.47
N ALA A 286 11.79 8.54 2.38
CA ALA A 286 13.25 8.74 2.32
C ALA A 286 13.76 9.88 3.23
N ASP A 287 12.92 10.90 3.47
CA ASP A 287 13.30 12.16 4.09
C ASP A 287 13.69 12.04 5.58
N LEU A 288 14.65 12.88 5.97
CA LEU A 288 14.92 13.18 7.37
C LEU A 288 13.80 14.07 7.93
N TRP A 289 13.39 13.84 9.17
CA TRP A 289 12.44 14.70 9.88
C TRP A 289 12.93 16.14 10.01
N ASP A 290 14.23 16.30 10.32
CA ASP A 290 14.93 17.56 10.30
C ASP A 290 16.11 17.45 9.32
N ALA A 291 16.10 18.25 8.25
CA ALA A 291 17.10 18.19 7.19
C ALA A 291 18.53 18.53 7.67
N LYS A 292 18.69 19.05 8.89
CA LYS A 292 20.00 19.31 9.52
C LYS A 292 20.60 18.07 10.18
N ASP A 293 19.84 16.99 10.34
CA ASP A 293 20.19 15.81 11.13
C ASP A 293 21.05 14.79 10.34
N VAL A 294 21.71 15.26 9.28
CA VAL A 294 22.50 14.45 8.33
C VAL A 294 23.72 13.79 8.97
N ALA A 295 23.99 12.53 8.60
CA ALA A 295 25.00 11.68 9.23
C ALA A 295 26.38 12.31 9.41
N ARG A 296 26.86 13.09 8.43
CA ARG A 296 28.17 13.79 8.47
C ARG A 296 28.31 14.75 9.65
N ASP A 297 27.20 15.37 10.06
CA ASP A 297 27.18 16.45 11.04
C ASP A 297 26.78 15.94 12.45
N ARG A 298 26.53 14.62 12.59
CA ARG A 298 26.27 13.94 13.88
C ARG A 298 27.56 13.72 14.67
N LYS A 299 27.44 13.71 16.00
CA LYS A 299 28.53 13.32 16.90
C LYS A 299 28.55 11.79 17.07
N PRO A 300 29.73 11.14 17.24
CA PRO A 300 29.80 9.73 17.63
C PRO A 300 28.97 9.47 18.89
N GLY A 301 28.17 8.40 18.88
CA GLY A 301 27.28 8.04 19.99
C GLY A 301 25.99 8.87 20.11
N SER A 302 25.64 9.66 19.09
CA SER A 302 24.27 10.19 18.97
C SER A 302 23.31 9.05 18.61
N ASP A 303 22.04 9.15 19.04
CA ASP A 303 20.96 8.29 18.55
C ASP A 303 20.87 8.32 17.01
N PRO A 304 20.22 7.35 16.35
CA PRO A 304 20.00 7.40 14.90
C PRO A 304 19.10 8.58 14.49
N PRO A 305 19.23 9.12 13.26
CA PRO A 305 18.40 10.20 12.77
C PRO A 305 16.92 9.83 12.73
N ASN A 306 16.06 10.83 12.90
CA ASN A 306 14.62 10.65 12.70
C ASN A 306 14.27 10.72 11.21
N ARG A 307 13.50 9.75 10.71
CA ARG A 307 12.98 9.68 9.34
C ARG A 307 11.49 10.00 9.33
N VAL A 308 11.01 10.58 8.24
CA VAL A 308 9.59 10.91 8.07
C VAL A 308 8.79 9.65 7.78
N LYS A 309 7.65 9.51 8.46
CA LYS A 309 6.58 8.56 8.14
C LYS A 309 5.25 9.27 7.92
N LYS A 310 4.40 8.70 7.06
CA LYS A 310 3.13 9.27 6.57
C LYS A 310 1.99 8.25 6.67
N GLY A 311 0.75 8.68 6.39
CA GLY A 311 -0.41 7.78 6.24
C GLY A 311 -1.31 7.58 7.46
N GLY A 312 -0.75 7.56 8.68
CA GLY A 312 -1.50 7.05 9.84
C GLY A 312 -1.45 5.52 9.90
N SER A 313 -2.40 4.88 10.60
CA SER A 313 -2.49 3.41 10.68
C SER A 313 -3.87 2.99 11.24
N TYR A 314 -4.15 1.68 11.30
CA TYR A 314 -5.34 1.07 11.93
C TYR A 314 -5.56 1.52 13.39
N LEU A 315 -4.51 1.93 14.09
CA LEU A 315 -4.62 2.45 15.47
C LEU A 315 -5.08 3.92 15.56
N CYS A 316 -5.01 4.68 14.47
CA CYS A 316 -5.20 6.13 14.53
C CYS A 316 -6.67 6.51 14.72
N HIS A 317 -6.92 7.47 15.62
CA HIS A 317 -8.24 7.99 15.93
C HIS A 317 -8.17 9.51 16.11
N GLU A 318 -9.26 10.24 15.78
CA GLU A 318 -9.32 11.71 15.86
C GLU A 318 -8.92 12.23 17.26
N SER A 319 -9.31 11.51 18.31
CA SER A 319 -9.12 11.92 19.71
C SER A 319 -7.66 11.95 20.21
N TYR A 320 -6.70 11.39 19.47
CA TYR A 320 -5.29 11.37 19.90
C TYR A 320 -4.27 11.42 18.75
N CYS A 321 -4.61 10.87 17.59
CA CYS A 321 -3.72 10.78 16.45
C CYS A 321 -4.52 10.96 15.15
N TYR A 322 -5.00 12.19 14.92
CA TYR A 322 -5.64 12.57 13.67
C TYR A 322 -4.60 12.75 12.53
N ARG A 323 -3.82 11.69 12.25
CA ARG A 323 -2.75 11.69 11.26
C ARG A 323 -3.03 10.85 10.00
N TYR A 324 -4.25 10.34 9.86
CA TYR A 324 -4.76 9.72 8.63
C TYR A 324 -5.16 10.76 7.55
N ARG A 325 -4.36 11.81 7.39
CA ARG A 325 -4.54 12.90 6.42
C ARG A 325 -3.29 13.01 5.55
N CYS A 326 -3.41 13.32 4.27
CA CYS A 326 -2.23 13.39 3.38
C CYS A 326 -1.17 14.41 3.85
N ALA A 327 -1.60 15.55 4.41
CA ALA A 327 -0.71 16.58 4.95
C ALA A 327 -0.04 16.19 6.27
N ALA A 328 -0.62 15.24 7.02
CA ALA A 328 -0.08 14.83 8.30
C ALA A 328 1.27 14.13 8.11
N ARG A 329 2.11 14.23 9.13
CA ARG A 329 3.45 13.67 9.15
C ARG A 329 3.85 13.34 10.58
N SER A 330 4.71 12.35 10.71
CA SER A 330 5.32 11.97 11.99
C SER A 330 6.70 11.39 11.71
N GLN A 331 7.36 10.88 12.73
CA GLN A 331 8.73 10.43 12.66
C GLN A 331 9.03 9.36 13.70
N ASN A 332 10.08 8.61 13.42
CA ASN A 332 10.75 7.67 14.31
C ASN A 332 12.24 7.65 13.93
N THR A 333 13.10 7.16 14.81
CA THR A 333 14.51 6.88 14.45
C THR A 333 14.57 5.82 13.34
N GLU A 334 15.59 5.88 12.47
CA GLU A 334 15.67 4.98 11.30
C GLU A 334 15.78 3.48 11.63
N ASP A 335 16.16 3.14 12.87
CA ASP A 335 16.21 1.79 13.46
C ASP A 335 14.93 1.38 14.22
N SER A 336 13.98 2.29 14.43
CA SER A 336 12.70 1.99 15.09
C SER A 336 11.84 1.01 14.26
N SER A 337 11.14 0.11 14.94
CA SER A 337 10.15 -0.81 14.34
C SER A 337 8.90 -0.93 15.22
N ALA A 338 7.72 -1.11 14.62
CA ALA A 338 6.46 -1.27 15.36
C ALA A 338 5.39 -2.05 14.57
N GLY A 339 4.43 -2.65 15.29
CA GLY A 339 3.32 -3.44 14.74
C GLY A 339 2.23 -2.66 13.99
N ASN A 340 2.51 -1.40 13.64
CA ASN A 340 1.64 -0.55 12.81
C ASN A 340 2.44 0.30 11.82
N LEU A 341 3.67 -0.12 11.48
CA LEU A 341 4.62 0.63 10.65
C LEU A 341 5.25 -0.31 9.61
N GLY A 342 5.00 0.01 8.35
CA GLY A 342 5.54 -0.62 7.15
C GLY A 342 5.98 0.44 6.14
N PHE A 343 5.84 0.16 4.85
CA PHE A 343 6.26 1.05 3.76
C PHE A 343 5.71 0.60 2.40
N ARG A 344 5.89 1.46 1.38
CA ARG A 344 5.76 1.13 -0.04
C ARG A 344 6.94 1.71 -0.82
N CYS A 345 7.32 1.14 -1.95
CA CYS A 345 8.44 1.64 -2.75
C CYS A 345 7.98 2.57 -3.89
N ALA A 346 8.93 3.35 -4.40
CA ALA A 346 8.83 4.21 -5.57
C ALA A 346 9.99 3.95 -6.54
N ALA A 347 9.85 4.37 -7.79
CA ALA A 347 10.88 4.28 -8.81
C ALA A 347 10.77 5.45 -9.80
N ASP A 348 11.90 5.88 -10.36
CA ASP A 348 11.91 6.99 -11.33
C ASP A 348 11.34 6.53 -12.69
N ALA A 349 10.61 7.41 -13.40
CA ALA A 349 9.94 7.05 -14.65
C ALA A 349 10.85 7.02 -15.90
N ASN A 350 12.06 7.61 -15.80
CA ASN A 350 13.07 7.83 -16.85
C ASN A 350 12.63 8.66 -18.07
#